data_AF-A0A838JCS3-F1
#
_entry.id   AF-A0A838JCS3-F1
#
_cell.length_a   1.000
_cell.length_b   1.000
_cell.length_c   1.000
_cell.angle_alpha   90.00
_cell.angle_beta   90.00
_cell.angle_gamma   90.00
#
_symmetry.space_group_name_H-M   'P 1'
#
loop_
_entity.id
_entity.type
_entity.pdbx_description
1 polymer ?
#
loop_
_entity_poly.entity_id
_entity_poly.type
_entity_poly.pdbx_seq_one_letter_code
_entity_poly.pdbx_strand_id
1 'polypeptide(L)'
;LTLLRVVEQPTRLDGYALALVGDPNELLAAEIKDAKTYLSHLLATNTLEGIGITTDVRTGIVAQQILQCMEEHQDDLIVICSQCRQKAT
;
A
#
# COMPACT_ATOMS: atom_id res chain seq x y z
N LEU A 1 -15.51 -4.87 -4.43
CA LEU A 1 -14.86 -3.97 -3.45
C LEU A 1 -13.36 -4.18 -3.55
N THR A 2 -12.59 -3.13 -3.84
CA THR A 2 -11.13 -3.25 -3.96
C THR A 2 -10.45 -2.67 -2.72
N LEU A 3 -9.60 -3.46 -2.08
CA LEU A 3 -8.71 -3.01 -1.01
C LEU A 3 -7.35 -2.67 -1.60
N LEU A 4 -7.05 -1.37 -1.70
CA LEU A 4 -5.79 -0.87 -2.25
C LEU A 4 -4.79 -0.56 -1.13
N ARG A 5 -3.54 -1.03 -1.29
CA ARG A 5 -2.39 -0.60 -0.48
C ARG A 5 -1.29 -0.10 -1.39
N VAL A 6 -0.87 1.16 -1.21
CA VAL A 6 0.27 1.73 -1.92
C VAL A 6 1.50 1.73 -1.01
N VAL A 7 2.62 1.23 -1.52
CA VAL A 7 3.93 1.24 -0.86
C VAL A 7 4.76 2.36 -1.51
N GLU A 8 5.10 3.37 -0.72
CA GLU A 8 5.92 4.49 -1.20
C GLU A 8 7.35 4.02 -1.41
N GLN A 9 7.91 4.36 -2.56
CA GLN A 9 9.34 4.18 -2.77
C GLN A 9 10.08 5.24 -1.94
N PRO A 10 11.13 4.88 -1.18
CA PRO A 10 11.93 5.85 -0.47
C PRO A 10 12.48 6.86 -1.48
N THR A 11 12.02 8.10 -1.38
CA THR A 11 12.55 9.19 -2.20
C THR A 11 14.00 9.38 -1.78
N ARG A 12 14.92 9.44 -2.76
CA ARG A 12 16.38 9.61 -2.61
C ARG A 12 16.76 10.97 -2.00
N LEU A 13 16.15 11.39 -0.90
CA LEU A 13 16.39 12.71 -0.33
C LEU A 13 17.69 12.78 0.47
N ASP A 14 18.21 11.66 0.98
CA ASP A 14 19.48 11.66 1.71
C ASP A 14 20.41 10.55 1.23
N GLY A 15 21.29 10.87 0.27
CA GLY A 15 22.36 9.97 -0.19
C GLY A 15 23.31 9.52 0.93
N TYR A 16 23.25 10.14 2.10
CA TYR A 16 23.99 9.77 3.30
C TYR A 16 23.29 8.72 4.18
N ALA A 17 21.95 8.64 4.17
CA ALA A 17 21.19 7.71 5.01
C ALA A 17 21.06 6.32 4.38
N LEU A 18 20.98 6.25 3.04
CA LEU A 18 20.92 5.00 2.27
C LEU A 18 22.19 4.13 2.40
N ALA A 19 23.33 4.72 2.75
CA ALA A 19 24.56 3.97 2.98
C ALA A 19 24.52 3.12 4.27
N LEU A 20 23.57 3.37 5.18
CA LEU A 20 23.44 2.67 6.46
C LEU A 20 22.34 1.61 6.48
N VAL A 21 21.45 1.57 5.47
CA VAL A 21 20.21 0.79 5.51
C VAL A 21 20.05 -0.07 4.25
N GLY A 22 20.81 -1.17 4.18
CA GLY A 22 20.58 -2.29 3.25
C GLY A 22 20.47 -1.96 1.75
N ASP A 23 20.10 -2.96 0.94
CA ASP A 23 19.70 -2.71 -0.45
C ASP A 23 18.28 -2.10 -0.45
N PRO A 24 18.07 -0.90 -1.02
CA PRO A 24 16.75 -0.26 -1.09
C PRO A 24 15.68 -1.14 -1.75
N ASN A 25 16.09 -2.03 -2.65
CA ASN A 25 15.18 -2.98 -3.29
C ASN A 25 14.72 -4.07 -2.34
N GLU A 26 15.58 -4.52 -1.41
CA GLU A 26 15.21 -5.51 -0.40
C GLU A 26 14.22 -4.91 0.61
N LEU A 27 14.43 -3.65 1.01
CA LEU A 27 13.49 -2.92 1.86
C LEU A 27 12.12 -2.79 1.18
N LEU A 28 12.11 -2.37 -0.09
CA LEU A 28 10.87 -2.25 -0.87
C LEU A 28 10.17 -3.61 -1.01
N ALA A 29 10.91 -4.69 -1.27
CA ALA A 29 10.34 -6.03 -1.37
C ALA A 29 9.74 -6.49 -0.04
N ALA A 30 10.38 -6.20 1.09
CA ALA A 30 9.85 -6.47 2.43
C ALA A 30 8.55 -5.68 2.68
N GLU A 31 8.51 -4.39 2.33
CA GLU A 31 7.31 -3.58 2.51
C GLU A 31 6.14 -4.03 1.61
N ILE A 32 6.41 -4.47 0.37
CA ILE A 32 5.39 -5.07 -0.50
C ILE A 32 4.87 -6.37 0.10
N LYS A 33 5.75 -7.20 0.66
CA LYS A 33 5.36 -8.45 1.33
C LYS A 33 4.46 -8.16 2.53
N ASP A 34 4.85 -7.23 3.39
CA ASP A 34 4.07 -6.82 4.55
C ASP A 34 2.69 -6.25 4.15
N ALA A 35 2.64 -5.44 3.10
CA ALA A 35 1.40 -4.91 2.52
C ALA A 35 0.45 -6.03 2.07
N LYS A 36 0.98 -7.03 1.35
CA LYS A 36 0.20 -8.20 0.92
C LYS A 36 -0.32 -8.99 2.12
N THR A 37 0.55 -9.28 3.09
CA THR A 37 0.17 -9.99 4.32
C THR A 37 -0.92 -9.26 5.09
N TYR A 38 -0.83 -7.93 5.23
CA TYR A 38 -1.85 -7.11 5.86
C TYR A 38 -3.22 -7.25 5.17
N LEU A 39 -3.26 -7.12 3.84
CA LEU A 39 -4.50 -7.27 3.08
C LEU A 39 -5.08 -8.68 3.18
N SER A 40 -4.24 -9.72 3.13
CA SER A 40 -4.68 -11.11 3.33
C SER A 40 -5.27 -11.34 4.73
N HIS A 41 -4.68 -10.76 5.77
CA HIS A 41 -5.27 -10.82 7.11
C HIS A 41 -6.61 -10.09 7.18
N LEU A 42 -6.74 -8.95 6.51
CA LEU A 42 -8.01 -8.22 6.45
C LEU A 42 -9.09 -9.04 5.73
N LEU A 43 -8.75 -9.72 4.64
CA LEU A 43 -9.66 -10.67 3.98
C LEU A 43 -10.07 -11.84 4.89
N ALA A 44 -9.16 -12.33 5.74
CA ALA A 44 -9.44 -13.40 6.68
C ALA A 44 -10.33 -12.96 7.85
N THR A 45 -10.54 -11.65 8.05
CA THR A 45 -11.53 -11.17 9.01
C THR A 45 -12.93 -11.32 8.41
N ASN A 46 -13.81 -12.06 9.09
CA ASN A 46 -15.21 -12.31 8.67
C ASN A 46 -16.08 -11.04 8.57
N THR A 47 -15.52 -9.86 8.82
CA THR A 47 -16.25 -8.59 8.77
C THR A 47 -16.76 -8.24 7.37
N LEU A 48 -16.23 -8.89 6.33
CA LEU A 48 -16.58 -8.64 4.94
C LEU A 48 -16.99 -9.94 4.20
N GLU A 49 -17.40 -10.96 4.94
CA GLU A 49 -17.83 -12.25 4.39
C GLU A 49 -19.04 -12.08 3.44
N GLY A 50 -18.98 -12.73 2.27
CA GLY A 50 -20.02 -12.62 1.23
C GLY A 50 -19.90 -11.43 0.28
N ILE A 51 -18.94 -10.51 0.51
CA ILE A 51 -18.61 -9.44 -0.43
C ILE A 51 -17.48 -9.93 -1.34
N GLY A 52 -17.62 -9.77 -2.66
CA GLY A 52 -16.54 -10.02 -3.60
C GLY A 52 -15.44 -8.97 -3.42
N ILE A 53 -14.40 -9.32 -2.65
CA ILE A 53 -13.28 -8.44 -2.35
C ILE A 53 -12.07 -8.82 -3.20
N THR A 54 -11.47 -7.81 -3.82
CA THR A 54 -10.19 -7.89 -4.51
C THR A 54 -9.16 -7.08 -3.72
N THR A 55 -7.91 -7.52 -3.72
CA THR A 55 -6.80 -6.80 -3.09
C THR A 55 -5.81 -6.35 -4.15
N ASP A 56 -5.38 -5.09 -4.08
CA ASP A 56 -4.40 -4.52 -4.99
C ASP A 56 -3.25 -3.89 -4.18
N VAL A 57 -2.01 -4.20 -4.55
CA VAL A 57 -0.81 -3.65 -3.94
C VAL A 57 0.02 -2.97 -5.02
N ARG A 58 0.14 -1.65 -4.90
CA ARG A 58 0.87 -0.81 -5.86
C ARG A 58 2.09 -0.16 -5.21
N THR A 59 3.02 0.31 -6.03
CA THR A 59 4.21 1.04 -5.58
C THR A 59 4.26 2.43 -6.21
N GLY A 60 4.82 3.40 -5.50
CA GLY A 60 5.00 4.78 -5.99
C GLY A 60 4.27 5.81 -5.15
N ILE A 61 3.95 6.96 -5.76
CA ILE A 61 3.30 8.09 -5.07
C ILE A 61 1.85 7.72 -4.75
N VAL A 62 1.49 7.75 -3.46
CA VAL A 62 0.17 7.29 -2.96
C VAL A 62 -0.98 7.92 -3.71
N ALA A 63 -1.02 9.25 -3.80
CA ALA A 63 -2.12 9.96 -4.44
C ALA A 63 -2.28 9.58 -5.92
N GLN A 64 -1.17 9.44 -6.64
CA GLN A 64 -1.21 9.07 -8.06
C GLN A 64 -1.70 7.63 -8.25
N GLN A 65 -1.21 6.70 -7.43
CA GLN A 65 -1.63 5.30 -7.51
C GLN A 65 -3.10 5.09 -7.11
N ILE A 66 -3.64 5.89 -6.18
CA ILE A 66 -5.07 5.88 -5.86
C ILE A 66 -5.89 6.35 -7.07
N LEU A 67 -5.53 7.48 -7.69
CA LEU A 67 -6.25 8.01 -8.85
C LEU A 67 -6.20 7.03 -10.03
N GLN A 68 -5.02 6.48 -10.32
CA GLN A 68 -4.84 5.49 -11.38
C GLN A 68 -5.67 4.22 -11.13
N CYS A 69 -5.70 3.73 -9.88
CA CYS A 69 -6.51 2.57 -9.52
C CYS A 69 -8.01 2.82 -9.74
N MET A 70 -8.50 4.01 -9.39
CA MET A 70 -9.89 4.40 -9.61
C MET A 70 -10.24 4.48 -11.09
N GLU A 71 -9.36 5.06 -11.91
CA GLU A 71 -9.56 5.13 -13.38
C GLU A 71 -9.58 3.74 -14.02
N GLU A 72 -8.67 2.85 -13.62
CA GLU A 72 -8.57 1.48 -14.16
C GLU A 72 -9.75 0.59 -13.78
N HIS A 73 -10.23 0.68 -12.55
CA HIS A 73 -11.35 -0.13 -12.08
C HIS A 73 -12.72 0.53 -12.31
N GLN A 74 -12.73 1.79 -12.75
CA GLN A 74 -13.94 2.61 -12.88
C GLN A 74 -14.74 2.66 -11.57
N ASP A 75 -14.06 2.81 -10.43
CA ASP A 75 -14.70 2.83 -9.12
C ASP A 75 -15.51 4.13 -8.92
N ASP A 76 -16.77 4.01 -8.48
CA ASP A 76 -17.67 5.16 -8.23
C ASP A 76 -17.46 5.83 -6.87
N LEU A 77 -16.75 5.16 -5.95
CA LEU A 77 -16.56 5.62 -4.57
C LEU A 77 -15.19 5.22 -4.02
N ILE A 78 -14.50 6.20 -3.44
CA ILE A 78 -13.28 5.99 -2.65
C ILE A 78 -13.59 6.21 -1.18
N VAL A 79 -13.21 5.25 -0.34
CA VAL A 79 -13.26 5.36 1.12
C VAL A 79 -11.83 5.45 1.65
N ILE A 80 -11.48 6.60 2.25
CA ILE A 80 -10.18 6.84 2.88
C ILE A 80 -10.39 7.21 4.34
N CYS A 81 -9.61 6.60 5.23
CA CYS A 81 -9.54 7.00 6.63
C CYS A 81 -8.68 8.27 6.76
N SER A 82 -9.17 9.28 7.49
CA SER A 82 -8.48 10.56 7.70
C SER A 82 -7.23 10.45 8.59
N GLN A 83 -7.10 9.37 9.36
CA GLN A 83 -5.96 9.09 10.23
C GLN A 83 -5.30 7.78 9.82
N CYS A 84 -4.06 7.90 9.37
CA CYS A 84 -3.22 6.77 9.01
C CYS A 84 -2.14 6.57 10.08
N ARG A 85 -1.73 5.31 10.27
CA ARG A 85 -0.62 4.94 11.16
C ARG A 85 0.65 5.67 10.69
N GLN A 86 1.17 6.58 11.51
CA GLN A 86 2.54 7.07 11.34
C GLN A 86 3.47 5.91 11.73
N LYS A 87 4.31 5.43 10.80
CA LYS A 87 5.45 4.60 11.18
C LYS A 87 6.36 5.50 12.01
N ALA A 88 6.56 5.18 13.28
CA ALA A 88 7.55 5.84 14.11
C ALA A 88 8.93 5.59 13.46
N THR A 89 9.55 6.66 12.99
CA THR A 89 10.92 6.70 12.50
C THR A 89 11.92 6.51 13.62
#